data_AF-A0A3B0VY00-F1
#
_entry.id   AF-A0A3B0VY00-F1
#
_cell.length_a   1.000
_cell.length_b   1.000
_cell.length_c   1.000
_cell.angle_alpha   90.00
_cell.angle_beta   90.00
_cell.angle_gamma   90.00
#
_symmetry.space_group_name_H-M   'P 1'
#
loop_
_entity.id
_entity.type
_entity.pdbx_description
1 polymer ?
#
loop_
_entity_poly.entity_id
_entity_poly.type
_entity_poly.pdbx_seq_one_letter_code
_entity_poly.pdbx_strand_id
1 'polypeptide(L)'
;MGKQDWFRKTTWSVKEKTQFYERLNRSRTDYNKAQYLRIQASHLQTAKPPYYEEAIELIDYLLQYYPHISQLAGAYMQKAQCLEALGNISDAKDAYLLSLIAEETSSGVKTTAPLEFAMFVIRHSLKELYDKVFHTLIQDNIKMLTLFPARHYQACAALAIIADETGNKDEARKFAQKALDSAKVKDTGLRYHPKIGLVHNQNRKLQRKLEKIAHD
;
A
#
# COMPACT_ATOMS: atom_id res chain seq x y z
N MET A 1 8.94 5.43 28.19
CA MET A 1 9.94 4.53 27.60
C MET A 1 9.47 3.09 27.80
N GLY A 2 8.76 2.53 26.83
CA GLY A 2 8.09 1.23 26.97
C GLY A 2 9.05 0.06 26.74
N LYS A 3 8.78 -1.07 27.41
CA LYS A 3 9.39 -2.40 27.20
C LYS A 3 9.74 -2.60 25.72
N GLN A 4 10.95 -3.06 25.43
CA GLN A 4 11.37 -3.41 24.06
C GLN A 4 10.29 -4.23 23.35
N ASP A 5 9.68 -3.66 22.31
CA ASP A 5 8.63 -4.33 21.53
C ASP A 5 9.25 -5.50 20.76
N TRP A 6 8.97 -6.71 21.24
CA TRP A 6 9.55 -7.95 20.72
C TRP A 6 9.08 -8.31 19.30
N PHE A 7 8.04 -7.63 18.80
CA PHE A 7 7.41 -7.83 17.49
C PHE A 7 7.58 -6.60 16.56
N ARG A 8 8.61 -5.78 16.81
CA ARG A 8 8.97 -4.59 15.99
C ARG A 8 10.46 -4.54 15.64
N LYS A 9 11.08 -5.70 15.47
CA LYS A 9 12.51 -5.81 15.16
C LYS A 9 12.79 -5.37 13.72
N THR A 10 13.89 -4.66 13.52
CA THR A 10 14.40 -4.26 12.19
C THR A 10 15.64 -5.06 11.78
N THR A 11 15.99 -6.07 12.56
CA THR A 11 17.04 -7.08 12.33
C THR A 11 16.37 -8.45 12.50
N TRP A 12 16.86 -9.45 11.76
CA TRP A 12 16.18 -10.75 11.70
C TRP A 12 17.13 -11.94 11.71
N SER A 13 17.99 -12.01 12.72
CA SER A 13 18.84 -13.18 12.96
C SER A 13 18.03 -14.43 13.35
N VAL A 14 18.62 -15.62 13.19
CA VAL A 14 18.03 -16.89 13.64
C VAL A 14 17.56 -16.82 15.09
N LYS A 15 18.36 -16.23 15.98
CA LYS A 15 18.03 -16.04 17.39
C LYS A 15 16.78 -15.17 17.58
N GLU A 16 16.68 -14.06 16.85
CA GLU A 16 15.52 -13.16 16.91
C GLU A 16 14.26 -13.83 16.39
N LYS A 17 14.36 -14.57 15.27
CA LYS A 17 13.28 -15.37 14.72
C LYS A 17 12.79 -16.40 15.74
N THR A 18 13.67 -17.18 16.36
CA THR A 18 13.30 -18.15 17.39
C THR A 18 12.58 -17.49 18.57
N GLN A 19 13.14 -16.39 19.10
CA GLN A 19 12.53 -15.67 20.22
C GLN A 19 11.16 -15.06 19.88
N PHE A 20 10.99 -14.63 18.63
CA PHE A 20 9.71 -14.12 18.14
C PHE A 20 8.65 -15.22 18.17
N TYR A 21 8.92 -16.39 17.57
CA TYR A 21 7.97 -17.49 17.53
C TYR A 21 7.67 -18.09 18.92
N GLU A 22 8.66 -18.17 19.82
CA GLU A 22 8.43 -18.57 21.21
C GLU A 22 7.41 -17.67 21.92
N ARG A 23 7.49 -16.35 21.68
CA ARG A 23 6.55 -15.37 22.25
C ARG A 23 5.22 -15.36 21.53
N LEU A 24 5.22 -15.55 20.21
CA LEU A 24 4.01 -15.68 19.40
C LEU A 24 3.16 -16.85 19.88
N ASN A 25 3.79 -18.01 20.14
CA ASN A 25 3.11 -19.21 20.65
C ASN A 25 2.45 -19.01 22.02
N ARG A 26 2.96 -18.08 22.84
CA ARG A 26 2.37 -17.72 24.14
C ARG A 26 1.25 -16.68 24.03
N SER A 27 1.03 -16.10 22.85
CA SER A 27 -0.04 -15.13 22.62
C SER A 27 -1.41 -15.81 22.62
N ARG A 28 -2.38 -15.19 23.30
CA ARG A 28 -3.63 -15.87 23.70
C ARG A 28 -4.65 -16.07 22.58
N THR A 29 -4.66 -15.20 21.57
CA THR A 29 -5.69 -15.20 20.53
C THR A 29 -5.07 -15.18 19.14
N ASP A 30 -5.80 -15.73 18.17
CA ASP A 30 -5.38 -15.70 16.76
C ASP A 30 -5.36 -14.28 16.22
N TYR A 31 -6.25 -13.40 16.70
CA TYR A 31 -6.19 -11.97 16.42
C TYR A 31 -4.83 -11.37 16.81
N ASN A 32 -4.38 -11.60 18.05
CA ASN A 32 -3.09 -11.06 18.52
C ASN A 32 -1.92 -11.65 17.72
N LYS A 33 -1.95 -12.96 17.45
CA LYS A 33 -0.89 -13.61 16.66
C LYS A 33 -0.81 -13.04 15.25
N ALA A 34 -1.95 -12.94 14.56
CA ALA A 34 -2.03 -12.33 13.23
C ALA A 34 -1.53 -10.87 13.24
N GLN A 35 -1.92 -10.09 14.25
CA GLN A 35 -1.47 -8.72 14.39
C GLN A 35 0.06 -8.62 14.62
N TYR A 36 0.63 -9.46 15.49
CA TYR A 36 2.08 -9.45 15.74
C TYR A 36 2.88 -9.88 14.52
N LEU A 37 2.42 -10.89 13.79
CA LEU A 37 3.03 -11.31 12.52
C LEU A 37 3.05 -10.17 11.51
N ARG A 38 1.90 -9.52 11.28
CA ARG A 38 1.80 -8.40 10.34
C ARG A 38 2.68 -7.22 10.76
N ILE A 39 2.65 -6.83 12.04
CA ILE A 39 3.47 -5.71 12.54
C ILE A 39 4.96 -6.03 12.35
N GLN A 40 5.40 -7.22 12.75
CA GLN A 40 6.81 -7.61 12.61
C GLN A 40 7.23 -7.64 11.14
N ALA A 41 6.41 -8.22 10.26
CA ALA A 41 6.67 -8.19 8.81
C ALA A 41 6.83 -6.75 8.30
N SER A 42 6.06 -5.79 8.81
CA SER A 42 6.12 -4.40 8.35
C SER A 42 7.45 -3.72 8.75
N HIS A 43 7.96 -4.05 9.93
CA HIS A 43 9.28 -3.60 10.35
C HIS A 43 10.42 -4.25 9.55
N LEU A 44 10.27 -5.52 9.14
CA LEU A 44 11.21 -6.21 8.26
C LEU A 44 11.23 -5.62 6.84
N GLN A 45 10.05 -5.37 6.27
CA GLN A 45 9.88 -4.75 4.95
C GLN A 45 10.52 -3.35 4.87
N THR A 46 10.52 -2.60 5.97
CA THR A 46 11.02 -1.22 6.02
C THR A 46 12.41 -1.07 6.67
N ALA A 47 13.05 -2.20 7.01
CA ALA A 47 14.41 -2.23 7.53
C ALA A 47 15.43 -1.72 6.49
N LYS A 48 16.67 -1.49 6.94
CA LYS A 48 17.77 -1.01 6.11
C LYS A 48 19.02 -1.88 6.33
N PRO A 49 19.34 -2.83 5.43
CA PRO A 49 18.56 -3.24 4.25
C PRO A 49 17.23 -3.94 4.62
N PRO A 50 16.25 -3.99 3.69
CA PRO A 50 14.96 -4.65 3.93
C PRO A 50 15.08 -6.19 3.90
N TYR A 51 14.22 -6.86 4.68
CA TYR A 51 14.11 -8.33 4.77
C TYR A 51 12.79 -8.79 4.12
N TYR A 52 12.71 -8.70 2.79
CA TYR A 52 11.45 -8.94 2.06
C TYR A 52 11.02 -10.41 2.09
N GLU A 53 11.95 -11.35 1.96
CA GLU A 53 11.63 -12.78 1.96
C GLU A 53 11.10 -13.21 3.33
N GLU A 54 11.70 -12.73 4.42
CA GLU A 54 11.27 -13.06 5.77
C GLU A 54 9.98 -12.32 6.16
N ALA A 55 9.75 -11.12 5.63
CA ALA A 55 8.46 -10.46 5.74
C ALA A 55 7.35 -11.28 5.05
N ILE A 56 7.61 -11.83 3.86
CA ILE A 56 6.68 -12.73 3.16
C ILE A 56 6.46 -14.00 3.97
N GLU A 57 7.51 -14.63 4.52
CA GLU A 57 7.38 -15.82 5.35
C GLU A 57 6.44 -15.60 6.54
N LEU A 58 6.57 -14.46 7.24
CA LEU A 58 5.68 -14.10 8.35
C LEU A 58 4.24 -13.90 7.90
N ILE A 59 4.05 -13.30 6.72
CA ILE A 59 2.70 -13.08 6.14
C ILE A 59 2.09 -14.41 5.71
N ASP A 60 2.85 -15.29 5.08
CA ASP A 60 2.35 -16.61 4.67
C ASP A 60 1.99 -17.46 5.87
N TYR A 61 2.80 -17.40 6.93
CA TYR A 61 2.47 -18.02 8.21
C TYR A 61 1.17 -17.45 8.81
N LEU A 62 0.96 -16.14 8.75
CA LEU A 62 -0.30 -15.51 9.16
C LEU A 62 -1.47 -16.04 8.33
N LEU A 63 -1.36 -16.03 7.01
CA LEU A 63 -2.45 -16.41 6.10
C LEU A 63 -2.81 -17.90 6.23
N GLN A 64 -1.82 -18.76 6.50
CA GLN A 64 -2.03 -20.19 6.66
C GLN A 64 -2.62 -20.56 8.02
N TYR A 65 -2.09 -20.00 9.11
CA TYR A 65 -2.40 -20.48 10.46
C TYR A 65 -3.31 -19.55 11.25
N TYR A 66 -3.29 -18.24 10.98
CA TYR A 66 -4.06 -17.24 11.70
C TYR A 66 -4.73 -16.22 10.75
N PRO A 67 -5.59 -16.66 9.79
CA PRO A 67 -6.22 -15.80 8.78
C PRO A 67 -7.33 -14.93 9.38
N HIS A 68 -6.99 -14.07 10.34
CA HIS A 68 -7.96 -13.21 10.99
C HIS A 68 -8.42 -12.11 10.03
N ILE A 69 -9.74 -12.01 9.79
CA ILE A 69 -10.35 -11.13 8.78
C ILE A 69 -9.85 -9.68 8.83
N SER A 70 -9.63 -9.16 10.04
CA SER A 70 -9.18 -7.78 10.23
C SER A 70 -7.74 -7.52 9.77
N GLN A 71 -6.95 -8.56 9.50
CA GLN A 71 -5.55 -8.47 9.07
C GLN A 71 -5.37 -8.82 7.60
N LEU A 72 -6.31 -9.55 6.97
CA LEU A 72 -6.14 -10.13 5.63
C LEU A 72 -5.81 -9.09 4.56
N ALA A 73 -6.59 -8.02 4.45
CA ALA A 73 -6.33 -6.96 3.47
C ALA A 73 -4.92 -6.38 3.63
N GLY A 74 -4.56 -6.01 4.87
CA GLY A 74 -3.22 -5.49 5.16
C GLY A 74 -2.10 -6.49 4.88
N ALA A 75 -2.32 -7.78 5.18
CA ALA A 75 -1.34 -8.84 4.95
C ALA A 75 -1.10 -9.07 3.46
N TYR A 76 -2.15 -9.21 2.66
CA TYR A 76 -2.04 -9.39 1.21
C TYR A 76 -1.41 -8.18 0.52
N MET A 77 -1.81 -6.95 0.88
CA MET A 77 -1.18 -5.72 0.36
C MET A 77 0.32 -5.70 0.65
N GLN A 78 0.70 -6.08 1.87
CA GLN A 78 2.09 -6.07 2.29
C GLN A 78 2.91 -7.15 1.57
N LYS A 79 2.33 -8.35 1.38
CA LYS A 79 2.94 -9.42 0.59
C LYS A 79 3.18 -8.94 -0.84
N ALA A 80 2.19 -8.29 -1.44
CA ALA A 80 2.28 -7.75 -2.79
C ALA A 80 3.44 -6.75 -2.94
N GLN A 81 3.59 -5.82 -1.99
CA GLN A 81 4.69 -4.86 -1.99
C GLN A 81 6.07 -5.53 -1.84
N CYS A 82 6.19 -6.57 -1.02
CA CYS A 82 7.44 -7.32 -0.88
C CYS A 82 7.77 -8.11 -2.15
N LEU A 83 6.78 -8.79 -2.74
CA LEU A 83 6.93 -9.51 -4.01
C LEU A 83 7.32 -8.57 -5.16
N GLU A 84 6.68 -7.40 -5.24
CA GLU A 84 7.04 -6.38 -6.22
C GLU A 84 8.50 -5.94 -6.05
N ALA A 85 8.94 -5.69 -4.82
CA ALA A 85 10.31 -5.27 -4.54
C ALA A 85 11.36 -6.35 -4.90
N LEU A 86 10.97 -7.62 -4.85
CA LEU A 86 11.78 -8.76 -5.31
C LEU A 86 11.68 -9.01 -6.83
N GLY A 87 10.83 -8.27 -7.56
CA GLY A 87 10.63 -8.43 -9.00
C GLY A 87 9.62 -9.52 -9.39
N ASN A 88 8.92 -10.13 -8.43
CA ASN A 88 7.92 -11.17 -8.68
C ASN A 88 6.56 -10.54 -9.04
N ILE A 89 6.48 -9.94 -10.23
CA ILE A 89 5.36 -9.10 -10.64
C ILE A 89 4.04 -9.86 -10.74
N SER A 90 4.05 -11.11 -11.22
CA SER A 90 2.82 -11.92 -11.32
C SER A 90 2.21 -12.20 -9.94
N ASP A 91 3.02 -12.66 -9.00
CA ASP A 91 2.56 -12.96 -7.65
C ASP A 91 2.16 -11.69 -6.90
N ALA A 92 2.87 -10.58 -7.14
CA ALA A 92 2.52 -9.27 -6.58
C ALA A 92 1.12 -8.82 -7.03
N LYS A 93 0.81 -8.98 -8.32
CA LYS A 93 -0.52 -8.70 -8.88
C LYS A 93 -1.59 -9.53 -8.18
N ASP A 94 -1.38 -10.84 -8.05
CA ASP A 94 -2.36 -11.73 -7.44
C ASP A 94 -2.57 -11.39 -5.96
N ALA A 95 -1.50 -11.08 -5.23
CA ALA A 95 -1.58 -10.62 -3.84
C ALA A 95 -2.33 -9.27 -3.70
N TYR A 96 -2.13 -8.31 -4.62
CA TYR A 96 -2.91 -7.07 -4.61
C TYR A 96 -4.40 -7.34 -4.83
N LEU A 97 -4.76 -8.21 -5.79
CA LEU A 97 -6.16 -8.56 -6.05
C LEU A 97 -6.82 -9.21 -4.84
N LEU A 98 -6.11 -10.13 -4.16
CA LEU A 98 -6.56 -10.74 -2.90
C LEU A 98 -6.75 -9.70 -1.79
N SER A 99 -5.89 -8.68 -1.73
CA SER A 99 -6.04 -7.57 -0.79
C SER A 99 -7.33 -6.79 -1.01
N LEU A 100 -7.69 -6.50 -2.25
CA LEU A 100 -8.93 -5.78 -2.57
C LEU A 100 -10.17 -6.60 -2.19
N ILE A 101 -10.17 -7.89 -2.53
CA ILE A 101 -11.24 -8.84 -2.16
C ILE A 101 -11.38 -8.91 -0.63
N ALA A 102 -10.27 -8.92 0.11
CA ALA A 102 -10.30 -8.92 1.57
C ALA A 102 -10.90 -7.62 2.16
N GLU A 103 -10.70 -6.46 1.55
CA GLU A 103 -11.35 -5.21 1.98
C GLU A 103 -12.86 -5.20 1.73
N GLU A 104 -13.31 -5.80 0.62
CA GLU A 104 -14.73 -5.89 0.26
C GLU A 104 -15.48 -6.84 1.20
N THR A 105 -14.83 -7.94 1.60
CA THR A 105 -15.42 -8.98 2.45
C THR A 105 -15.33 -8.69 3.95
N SER A 106 -14.42 -7.81 4.38
CA SER A 106 -14.28 -7.41 5.78
C SER A 106 -15.26 -6.31 6.18
N SER A 107 -15.88 -6.42 7.36
CA SER A 107 -16.74 -5.37 7.91
C SER A 107 -15.90 -4.18 8.40
N GLY A 108 -15.57 -3.28 7.48
CA GLY A 108 -15.03 -1.95 7.81
C GLY A 108 -13.51 -1.83 7.87
N VAL A 109 -12.73 -2.86 7.53
CA VAL A 109 -11.27 -2.70 7.40
C VAL A 109 -10.94 -2.11 6.04
N LYS A 110 -10.48 -0.86 6.05
CA LYS A 110 -9.98 -0.16 4.87
C LYS A 110 -8.48 0.07 5.01
N THR A 111 -7.73 -0.21 3.96
CA THR A 111 -6.29 0.00 3.87
C THR A 111 -5.97 0.97 2.73
N THR A 112 -4.71 1.06 2.33
CA THR A 112 -4.28 1.79 1.13
C THR A 112 -4.18 0.89 -0.10
N ALA A 113 -4.63 -0.37 -0.02
CA ALA A 113 -4.52 -1.34 -1.11
C ALA A 113 -5.07 -0.86 -2.45
N PRO A 114 -6.23 -0.16 -2.54
CA PRO A 114 -6.68 0.48 -3.77
C PRO A 114 -5.64 1.38 -4.45
N LEU A 115 -4.96 2.22 -3.66
CA LEU A 115 -3.96 3.16 -4.15
C LEU A 115 -2.67 2.45 -4.52
N GLU A 116 -2.21 1.53 -3.67
CA GLU A 116 -0.99 0.76 -3.92
C GLU A 116 -1.13 -0.10 -5.19
N PHE A 117 -2.30 -0.74 -5.37
CA PHE A 117 -2.63 -1.49 -6.59
C PHE A 117 -2.64 -0.59 -7.83
N ALA A 118 -3.28 0.59 -7.77
CA ALA A 118 -3.30 1.52 -8.88
C ALA A 118 -1.88 1.98 -9.27
N MET A 119 -1.04 2.29 -8.27
CA MET A 119 0.35 2.69 -8.48
C MET A 119 1.22 1.54 -9.03
N PHE A 120 0.93 0.29 -8.64
CA PHE A 120 1.55 -0.91 -9.19
C PHE A 120 1.18 -1.09 -10.68
N VAL A 121 -0.11 -1.03 -11.01
CA VAL A 121 -0.64 -1.21 -12.38
C VAL A 121 0.00 -0.23 -13.36
N ILE A 122 0.06 1.07 -13.02
CA ILE A 122 0.65 2.07 -13.92
C ILE A 122 2.17 1.97 -14.01
N ARG A 123 2.85 1.47 -12.96
CA ARG A 123 4.31 1.35 -12.93
C ARG A 123 4.80 0.22 -13.83
N HIS A 124 4.01 -0.85 -13.91
CA HIS A 124 4.28 -2.02 -14.76
C HIS A 124 3.47 -2.03 -16.07
N SER A 125 2.72 -0.96 -16.34
CA SER A 125 1.90 -0.80 -17.55
C SER A 125 0.97 -1.99 -17.82
N LEU A 126 0.30 -2.48 -16.78
CA LEU A 126 -0.65 -3.60 -16.85
C LEU A 126 -2.01 -3.11 -17.38
N LYS A 127 -2.07 -2.84 -18.68
CA LYS A 127 -3.22 -2.21 -19.35
C LYS A 127 -4.52 -3.00 -19.19
N GLU A 128 -4.42 -4.32 -19.09
CA GLU A 128 -5.55 -5.22 -18.86
C GLU A 128 -6.25 -4.98 -17.50
N LEU A 129 -5.62 -4.24 -16.58
CA LEU A 129 -6.16 -3.91 -15.27
C LEU A 129 -6.66 -2.46 -15.15
N TYR A 130 -6.57 -1.65 -16.22
CA TYR A 130 -6.91 -0.23 -16.19
C TYR A 130 -8.38 0.01 -15.80
N ASP A 131 -9.30 -0.75 -16.38
CA ASP A 131 -10.73 -0.65 -16.04
C ASP A 131 -10.97 -0.97 -14.56
N LYS A 132 -10.30 -2.01 -14.04
CA LYS A 132 -10.41 -2.37 -12.63
C LYS A 132 -9.91 -1.26 -11.71
N VAL A 133 -8.77 -0.63 -12.04
CA VAL A 133 -8.27 0.52 -11.28
C VAL A 133 -9.26 1.68 -11.31
N PHE A 134 -9.84 1.99 -12.47
CA PHE A 134 -10.83 3.05 -12.61
C PHE A 134 -12.04 2.80 -11.70
N HIS A 135 -12.62 1.60 -11.74
CA HIS A 135 -13.72 1.20 -10.87
C HIS A 135 -13.37 1.30 -9.39
N THR A 136 -12.25 0.69 -8.98
CA THR A 136 -11.80 0.67 -7.58
C THR A 136 -11.54 2.07 -7.01
N LEU A 137 -11.01 3.00 -7.80
CA LEU A 137 -10.72 4.36 -7.34
C LEU A 137 -11.94 5.29 -7.38
N ILE A 138 -12.82 5.15 -8.37
CA ILE A 138 -13.92 6.10 -8.62
C ILE A 138 -15.22 5.70 -7.94
N GLN A 139 -15.61 4.42 -7.96
CA GLN A 139 -16.90 4.01 -7.38
C GLN A 139 -16.86 3.89 -5.85
N ASP A 140 -15.76 3.38 -5.29
CA ASP A 140 -15.82 2.91 -3.90
C ASP A 140 -15.23 3.87 -2.86
N ASN A 141 -14.36 4.81 -3.26
CA ASN A 141 -13.37 5.26 -2.28
C ASN A 141 -12.79 6.68 -2.44
N ILE A 142 -13.24 7.54 -3.37
CA ILE A 142 -12.65 8.89 -3.52
C ILE A 142 -12.68 9.68 -2.20
N LYS A 143 -13.80 9.69 -1.45
CA LYS A 143 -13.90 10.53 -0.24
C LYS A 143 -12.98 10.10 0.90
N MET A 144 -12.81 8.79 1.13
CA MET A 144 -11.95 8.26 2.21
C MET A 144 -10.47 8.25 1.81
N LEU A 145 -10.17 7.94 0.54
CA LEU A 145 -8.79 7.93 0.06
C LEU A 145 -8.21 9.33 -0.07
N THR A 146 -9.02 10.37 -0.22
CA THR A 146 -8.50 11.73 -0.50
C THR A 146 -8.38 12.65 0.70
N LEU A 147 -8.62 12.15 1.93
CA LEU A 147 -8.43 12.90 3.17
C LEU A 147 -7.01 13.50 3.29
N PHE A 148 -6.02 12.80 2.72
CA PHE A 148 -4.62 13.24 2.72
C PHE A 148 -4.16 13.62 1.31
N PRO A 149 -3.46 14.76 1.13
CA PRO A 149 -2.93 15.18 -0.17
C PRO A 149 -2.09 14.12 -0.88
N ALA A 150 -1.27 13.35 -0.15
CA ALA A 150 -0.45 12.26 -0.68
C ALA A 150 -1.28 11.20 -1.41
N ARG A 151 -2.43 10.84 -0.83
CA ARG A 151 -3.29 9.80 -1.38
C ARG A 151 -4.13 10.33 -2.54
N HIS A 152 -4.62 11.57 -2.46
CA HIS A 152 -5.29 12.23 -3.58
C HIS A 152 -4.33 12.38 -4.78
N TYR A 153 -3.06 12.75 -4.53
CA TYR A 153 -2.01 12.76 -5.54
C TYR A 153 -1.86 11.39 -6.22
N GLN A 154 -1.70 10.31 -5.47
CA GLN A 154 -1.54 8.96 -6.03
C GLN A 154 -2.75 8.54 -6.87
N ALA A 155 -3.98 8.73 -6.36
CA ALA A 155 -5.19 8.39 -7.08
C ALA A 155 -5.31 9.15 -8.41
N CYS A 156 -5.15 10.48 -8.36
CA CYS A 156 -5.24 11.33 -9.54
C CYS A 156 -4.08 11.06 -10.52
N ALA A 157 -2.88 10.76 -10.04
CA ALA A 157 -1.75 10.40 -10.89
C ALA A 157 -2.01 9.11 -11.68
N ALA A 158 -2.56 8.08 -11.01
CA ALA A 158 -2.92 6.82 -11.67
C ALA A 158 -4.03 7.03 -12.71
N LEU A 159 -5.10 7.73 -12.35
CA LEU A 159 -6.20 8.03 -13.26
C LEU A 159 -5.77 8.88 -14.46
N ALA A 160 -4.87 9.84 -14.26
CA ALA A 160 -4.33 10.67 -15.34
C ALA A 160 -3.55 9.82 -16.36
N ILE A 161 -2.70 8.91 -15.89
CA ILE A 161 -1.90 8.04 -16.76
C ILE A 161 -2.80 7.07 -17.52
N ILE A 162 -3.76 6.45 -16.84
CA ILE A 162 -4.70 5.53 -17.47
C ILE A 162 -5.49 6.25 -18.56
N ALA A 163 -6.09 7.40 -18.25
CA ALA A 163 -6.86 8.18 -19.22
C ALA A 163 -6.01 8.64 -20.41
N ASP A 164 -4.75 9.03 -20.18
CA ASP A 164 -3.83 9.43 -21.25
C ASP A 164 -3.54 8.28 -22.22
N GLU A 165 -3.30 7.09 -21.66
CA GLU A 165 -2.96 5.89 -22.42
C GLU A 165 -4.16 5.22 -23.10
N THR A 166 -5.38 5.45 -22.61
CA THR A 166 -6.63 5.02 -23.26
C THR A 166 -7.20 6.06 -24.24
N GLY A 167 -6.52 7.21 -24.39
CA GLY A 167 -6.89 8.25 -25.36
C GLY A 167 -7.91 9.28 -24.85
N ASN A 168 -8.32 9.21 -23.59
CA ASN A 168 -9.22 10.20 -22.99
C ASN A 168 -8.45 11.43 -22.47
N LYS A 169 -8.00 12.27 -23.40
CA LYS A 169 -7.10 13.41 -23.13
C LYS A 169 -7.69 14.45 -22.18
N ASP A 170 -8.99 14.74 -22.28
CA ASP A 170 -9.63 15.72 -21.42
C ASP A 170 -9.68 15.26 -19.95
N GLU A 171 -9.98 13.98 -19.71
CA GLU A 171 -9.92 13.42 -18.35
C GLU A 171 -8.48 13.33 -17.85
N ALA A 172 -7.55 12.93 -18.71
CA ALA A 172 -6.13 12.85 -18.39
C ALA A 172 -5.61 14.20 -17.86
N ARG A 173 -5.89 15.29 -18.59
CA ARG A 173 -5.49 16.65 -18.19
C ARG A 173 -6.11 17.06 -16.86
N LYS A 174 -7.40 16.79 -16.66
CA LYS A 174 -8.12 17.11 -15.41
C LYS A 174 -7.52 16.38 -14.21
N PHE A 175 -7.25 15.09 -14.32
CA PHE A 175 -6.64 14.31 -13.24
C PHE A 175 -5.19 14.70 -13.00
N ALA A 176 -4.42 14.97 -14.06
CA ALA A 176 -3.04 15.42 -13.93
C ALA A 176 -2.97 16.75 -13.15
N GLN A 177 -3.82 17.72 -13.48
CA GLN A 177 -3.89 18.98 -12.76
C GLN A 177 -4.22 18.79 -11.27
N LYS A 178 -5.23 17.96 -10.97
CA LYS A 178 -5.61 17.61 -9.59
C LYS A 178 -4.46 16.97 -8.80
N ALA A 179 -3.70 16.08 -9.43
CA ALA A 179 -2.51 15.49 -8.81
C ALA A 179 -1.47 16.59 -8.53
N LEU A 180 -1.11 17.40 -9.52
CA LEU A 180 -0.13 18.48 -9.39
C LEU A 180 -0.51 19.51 -8.32
N ASP A 181 -1.79 19.83 -8.17
CA ASP A 181 -2.25 20.74 -7.12
C ASP A 181 -2.15 20.12 -5.73
N SER A 182 -2.40 18.82 -5.61
CA SER A 182 -2.18 18.08 -4.35
C SER A 182 -0.71 18.05 -3.95
N ALA A 183 0.20 17.97 -4.93
CA ALA A 183 1.64 18.04 -4.72
C ALA A 183 2.14 19.40 -4.21
N LYS A 184 1.37 20.47 -4.42
CA LYS A 184 1.70 21.83 -3.95
C LYS A 184 1.21 22.11 -2.54
N VAL A 185 0.33 21.28 -1.98
CA VAL A 185 -0.20 21.47 -0.63
C VAL A 185 0.94 21.39 0.39
N LYS A 186 1.03 22.39 1.28
CA LYS A 186 2.07 22.48 2.33
C LYS A 186 1.52 22.34 3.74
N ASP A 187 0.19 22.35 3.89
CA ASP A 187 -0.54 22.22 5.15
C ASP A 187 -1.82 21.42 4.91
N THR A 188 -2.07 20.40 5.72
CA THR A 188 -3.27 19.55 5.62
C THR A 188 -4.48 20.09 6.37
N GLY A 189 -4.34 21.18 7.12
CA GLY A 189 -5.39 21.75 7.97
C GLY A 189 -5.62 20.99 9.28
N LEU A 190 -4.84 19.94 9.56
CA LEU A 190 -4.91 19.21 10.82
C LEU A 190 -4.22 19.98 11.94
N ARG A 191 -5.00 20.49 12.90
CA ARG A 191 -4.55 21.36 14.00
C ARG A 191 -3.26 20.89 14.70
N TYR A 192 -3.15 19.61 15.02
CA TYR A 192 -2.00 19.05 15.76
C TYR A 192 -0.95 18.39 14.86
N HIS A 193 -1.28 18.18 13.57
CA HIS A 193 -0.46 17.40 12.64
C HIS A 193 -0.50 17.96 11.21
N PRO A 194 -0.19 19.25 11.00
CA PRO A 194 -0.40 19.94 9.71
C PRO A 194 0.46 19.39 8.56
N LYS A 195 1.45 18.55 8.88
CA LYS A 195 2.36 17.95 7.90
C LYS A 195 2.06 16.47 7.60
N ILE A 196 1.14 15.83 8.33
CA ILE A 196 0.84 14.40 8.10
C ILE A 196 0.09 14.24 6.79
N GLY A 197 0.55 13.32 5.94
CA GLY A 197 -0.12 12.97 4.68
C GLY A 197 0.12 13.96 3.55
N LEU A 198 1.11 14.85 3.67
CA LEU A 198 1.61 15.65 2.55
C LEU A 198 2.36 14.78 1.54
N VAL A 199 2.40 15.23 0.28
CA VAL A 199 3.19 14.58 -0.77
C VAL A 199 4.68 14.81 -0.48
N HIS A 200 5.43 13.73 -0.28
CA HIS A 200 6.89 13.77 -0.09
C HIS A 200 7.60 12.89 -1.12
N ASN A 201 8.89 13.16 -1.38
CA ASN A 201 9.76 12.32 -2.21
C ASN A 201 9.15 11.92 -3.56
N GLN A 202 8.56 12.89 -4.27
CA GLN A 202 7.90 12.65 -5.55
C GLN A 202 8.86 11.99 -6.54
N ASN A 203 8.40 10.91 -7.16
CA ASN A 203 9.13 10.29 -8.25
C ASN A 203 9.22 11.29 -9.41
N ARG A 204 10.43 11.80 -9.68
CA ARG A 204 10.66 12.82 -10.72
C ARG A 204 10.18 12.38 -12.11
N LYS A 205 10.21 11.09 -12.43
CA LYS A 205 9.71 10.58 -13.72
C LYS A 205 8.19 10.70 -13.78
N LEU A 206 7.50 10.29 -12.72
CA LEU A 206 6.04 10.41 -12.61
C LEU A 206 5.61 11.88 -12.69
N GLN A 207 6.28 12.75 -11.92
CA GLN A 207 6.01 14.19 -11.89
C GLN A 207 6.09 14.81 -13.29
N ARG A 208 7.17 14.52 -14.04
CA ARG A 208 7.33 15.01 -15.43
C ARG A 208 6.25 14.47 -16.38
N LYS A 209 5.84 13.20 -16.21
CA LYS A 209 4.76 12.62 -17.02
C LYS A 209 3.44 13.36 -16.77
N LEU A 210 3.12 13.66 -15.51
CA LEU A 210 1.92 14.44 -15.15
C LEU A 210 1.98 15.88 -15.68
N GLU A 211 3.13 16.54 -15.58
CA GLU A 211 3.33 17.88 -16.15
C GLU A 211 3.09 17.87 -17.65
N LYS A 212 3.60 16.88 -18.39
CA LYS A 212 3.33 16.75 -19.82
C LYS A 212 1.84 16.58 -20.12
N ILE A 213 1.18 15.62 -19.45
CA ILE A 213 -0.26 15.36 -19.63
C ILE A 213 -1.12 16.60 -19.31
N ALA A 214 -0.70 17.43 -18.35
CA ALA A 214 -1.43 18.64 -17.98
C ALA A 214 -1.35 19.76 -19.05
N HIS A 215 -0.34 19.75 -19.92
CA HIS A 215 -0.09 20.80 -20.92
C HIS A 215 -0.32 20.36 -22.37
N ASP A 216 -0.32 19.05 -22.65
CA ASP A 216 -0.82 18.46 -23.91
C ASP A 216 -2.34 18.62 -24.00
#